data_AF-A0A8S2W2X8-F1
#
_entry.id   AF-A0A8S2W2X8-F1
#
_cell.length_a   1.000
_cell.length_b   1.000
_cell.length_c   1.000
_cell.angle_alpha   90.00
_cell.angle_beta   90.00
_cell.angle_gamma   90.00
#
_symmetry.space_group_name_H-M   'P 1'
#
loop_
_entity.id
_entity.type
_entity.pdbx_description
1 polymer ?
#
loop_
_entity_poly.entity_id
_entity_poly.type
_entity_poly.pdbx_seq_one_letter_code
_entity_poly.pdbx_strand_id
1 'polypeptide(L)' 'VESGIAFDQPEQARKDLLRLFADWDNSLLNFIHFCDANFIPRPLYTLPTNHRWETHPGVILLGDAAHLMSPFAGEGVNLA' A
#
# COMPACT_ATOMS: atom_id res chain seq x y z
N VAL A 1 -9.75 -10.45 -0.35
CA VAL A 1 -11.08 -9.81 -0.32
C VAL A 1 -11.03 -8.67 -1.30
N GLU A 2 -11.87 -8.67 -2.33
CA GLU A 2 -11.95 -7.53 -3.25
C GLU A 2 -12.68 -6.37 -2.56
N SER A 3 -12.15 -5.16 -2.68
CA SER A 3 -12.66 -3.98 -1.97
C SER A 3 -14.01 -3.48 -2.50
N GLY A 4 -14.45 -3.94 -3.67
CA GLY A 4 -15.66 -3.45 -4.34
C GLY A 4 -15.54 -2.02 -4.90
N ILE A 5 -14.33 -1.46 -4.96
CA ILE A 5 -14.06 -0.10 -5.45
C ILE A 5 -13.59 -0.20 -6.91
N ALA A 6 -14.25 0.54 -7.81
CA ALA A 6 -13.91 0.56 -9.23
C ALA A 6 -12.72 1.49 -9.55
N PHE A 7 -11.51 1.09 -9.16
CA PHE A 7 -10.28 1.91 -9.31
C PHE A 7 -9.88 2.24 -10.76
N ASP A 8 -10.43 1.52 -11.74
CA ASP A 8 -10.29 1.79 -13.17
C ASP A 8 -11.23 2.92 -13.67
N GLN A 9 -12.18 3.35 -12.83
CA GLN A 9 -13.18 4.37 -13.11
C GLN A 9 -13.10 5.49 -12.07
N PRO A 10 -12.28 6.54 -12.29
CA PRO A 10 -11.93 7.52 -11.24
C PRO A 10 -13.13 8.14 -10.50
N GLU A 11 -14.18 8.54 -11.23
CA GLU A 11 -15.38 9.11 -10.65
C GLU A 11 -16.18 8.11 -9.81
N GLN A 12 -16.22 6.85 -10.23
CA GLN A 12 -16.91 5.79 -9.49
C GLN A 12 -16.10 5.40 -8.26
N ALA A 13 -14.78 5.24 -8.38
CA ALA A 13 -13.87 5.03 -7.26
C ALA A 13 -14.02 6.13 -6.20
N ARG A 14 -14.13 7.40 -6.61
CA ARG A 14 -14.34 8.53 -5.69
C ARG A 14 -15.64 8.35 -4.90
N LYS A 15 -16.74 8.04 -5.57
CA LYS A 15 -18.04 7.79 -4.91
C LYS A 15 -17.98 6.61 -3.95
N ASP A 16 -17.32 5.53 -4.35
CA ASP A 16 -17.19 4.33 -3.53
C ASP A 16 -16.32 4.58 -2.29
N LEU A 17 -15.23 5.34 -2.42
CA LEU A 17 -14.39 5.78 -1.31
C LEU A 17 -15.14 6.72 -0.36
N LEU A 18 -15.87 7.71 -0.88
CA LEU A 18 -16.70 8.60 -0.05
C LEU A 18 -17.80 7.84 0.69
N ARG A 19 -18.36 6.78 0.09
CA ARG A 19 -19.30 5.88 0.78
C ARG A 19 -18.61 5.07 1.87
N LEU A 20 -17.41 4.56 1.59
CA LEU A 20 -16.63 3.75 2.54
C LEU A 20 -16.28 4.54 3.80
N PHE A 21 -16.00 5.84 3.67
CA PHE A 21 -15.60 6.73 4.77
C PHE A 21 -16.68 7.72 5.18
N ALA A 22 -17.96 7.44 4.92
CA ALA A 22 -19.06 8.40 5.08
C ALA A 22 -19.24 8.97 6.50
N ASP A 23 -18.66 8.33 7.52
CA ASP A 23 -18.69 8.72 8.93
C ASP A 23 -17.50 9.59 9.36
N TRP A 24 -16.58 9.91 8.46
CA TRP A 24 -15.42 10.75 8.74
C TRP A 24 -15.77 12.24 8.70
N ASP A 25 -14.95 13.05 9.39
CA ASP A 25 -15.09 14.50 9.36
C ASP A 25 -14.90 15.06 7.93
N ASN A 26 -15.62 16.13 7.62
CA ASN A 26 -15.57 16.78 6.30
C ASN A 26 -14.15 17.20 5.90
N SER A 27 -13.30 17.59 6.86
CA SER A 27 -11.91 17.94 6.58
C SER A 27 -11.11 16.76 6.01
N LEU A 28 -11.40 15.53 6.43
CA LEU A 28 -10.77 14.32 5.90
C LEU A 28 -11.39 13.90 4.56
N LEU A 29 -12.71 14.00 4.44
CA LEU A 29 -13.42 13.71 3.18
C LEU A 29 -12.98 14.64 2.04
N ASN A 30 -12.61 15.88 2.36
CA ASN A 30 -12.10 16.84 1.38
C ASN A 30 -10.85 16.35 0.63
N PHE A 31 -9.98 15.55 1.27
CA PHE A 31 -8.85 14.92 0.56
C PHE A 31 -9.31 13.98 -0.55
N ILE A 32 -10.44 13.30 -0.37
CA ILE A 32 -11.03 12.43 -1.39
C ILE A 32 -11.79 13.28 -2.43
N HIS A 33 -12.52 14.31 -2.00
CA HIS A 33 -13.28 15.18 -2.92
C HIS A 33 -12.39 15.92 -3.91
N PHE A 34 -11.28 16.50 -3.44
CA PHE A 34 -10.43 17.37 -4.23
C PHE A 34 -9.17 16.69 -4.77
N CYS A 35 -9.08 15.36 -4.72
CA CYS A 35 -8.00 14.64 -5.36
C CYS A 35 -8.15 14.70 -6.88
N ASP A 36 -7.24 15.38 -7.57
CA ASP A 36 -7.18 15.47 -9.03
C ASP A 36 -6.54 14.22 -9.68
N ALA A 37 -5.85 13.39 -8.88
CA ALA A 37 -5.18 12.19 -9.34
C ALA A 37 -6.09 10.95 -9.23
N ASN A 38 -5.75 9.91 -10.00
CA ASN A 38 -6.40 8.61 -9.90
C ASN A 38 -6.03 7.90 -8.59
N PHE A 39 -6.99 7.18 -8.01
CA PHE A 39 -6.75 6.30 -6.88
C PHE A 39 -6.08 5.01 -7.36
N ILE A 40 -4.82 4.79 -6.99
CA ILE A 40 -4.05 3.62 -7.41
C ILE A 40 -3.94 2.63 -6.24
N PRO A 41 -4.64 1.50 -6.27
CA PRO A 41 -4.48 0.47 -5.24
C PRO A 41 -3.11 -0.19 -5.40
N ARG A 42 -2.33 -0.22 -4.31
CA ARG A 42 -1.08 -0.97 -4.22
C ARG A 42 -1.18 -1.97 -3.08
N PRO A 43 -1.29 -3.28 -3.38
CA PRO A 43 -1.30 -4.29 -2.32
C PRO A 43 -0.01 -4.19 -1.49
N LEU A 44 -0.16 -4.31 -0.17
CA LEU A 44 0.96 -4.34 0.75
C LEU A 44 1.39 -5.80 0.95
N TYR A 45 2.68 -6.06 0.75
CA TYR A 45 3.29 -7.38 0.92
C TYR A 45 4.37 -7.34 2.01
N THR A 46 4.64 -8.49 2.61
CA THR A 46 5.70 -8.66 3.61
C THR A 46 6.33 -10.03 3.43
N LEU A 47 7.64 -10.14 3.63
CA LEU A 47 8.28 -11.44 3.78
C LEU A 47 7.91 -12.07 5.13
N PRO A 48 7.89 -13.41 5.24
CA PRO A 48 7.71 -14.08 6.52
C PRO A 48 8.78 -13.68 7.53
N THR A 49 8.42 -13.69 8.81
CA THR A 49 9.41 -13.55 9.88
C THR A 49 10.43 -14.69 9.80
N ASN A 50 11.71 -14.37 10.04
CA ASN A 50 12.85 -15.29 9.87
C ASN A 50 13.02 -15.84 8.44
N HIS A 51 12.61 -15.09 7.42
CA HIS A 51 12.94 -15.43 6.03
C HIS A 51 14.46 -15.59 5.86
N ARG A 52 14.86 -16.68 5.20
CA ARG A 52 16.25 -17.01 4.88
C ARG A 52 16.33 -17.51 3.46
N TRP A 53 17.46 -17.30 2.81
CA TRP A 53 17.77 -17.79 1.48
C TRP A 53 18.97 -18.73 1.50
N GLU A 54 19.08 -19.59 0.49
CA GLU A 54 20.29 -20.38 0.25
C GLU A 54 21.40 -19.47 -0.27
N THR A 55 22.57 -19.51 0.37
CA THR A 55 23.70 -18.63 0.01
C THR A 55 24.45 -19.19 -1.19
N HIS A 56 24.67 -18.34 -2.21
CA HIS A 56 25.49 -18.68 -3.38
C HIS A 56 26.71 -17.76 -3.47
N PRO A 57 27.93 -18.30 -3.74
CA PRO A 57 29.12 -17.46 -3.92
C PRO A 57 28.92 -16.41 -5.02
N GLY A 58 29.21 -15.15 -4.70
CA GLY A 58 29.09 -14.03 -5.63
C GLY A 58 27.70 -13.38 -5.71
N VAL A 59 26.72 -13.84 -4.93
CA VAL A 59 25.36 -13.27 -4.89
C VAL A 59 24.94 -12.95 -3.46
N ILE A 60 24.37 -11.76 -3.25
CA ILE A 60 23.74 -11.36 -1.98
C ILE A 60 22.47 -10.57 -2.24
N LEU A 61 21.49 -10.70 -1.33
CA LEU A 61 20.26 -9.91 -1.31
C LEU A 61 20.39 -8.78 -0.30
N LEU A 62 19.84 -7.61 -0.64
CA LEU A 62 19.82 -6.41 0.20
C LEU A 62 18.46 -5.72 0.11
N GLY A 63 18.13 -4.88 1.08
CA GLY A 63 16.87 -4.12 1.10
C GLY A 63 15.63 -5.01 1.07
N ASP A 64 14.58 -4.54 0.38
CA ASP A 64 13.30 -5.25 0.25
C ASP A 64 13.45 -6.66 -0.34
N ALA A 65 14.48 -6.91 -1.16
CA ALA A 65 14.74 -8.26 -1.67
C ALA A 65 15.13 -9.24 -0.56
N ALA A 66 15.76 -8.77 0.52
CA ALA A 66 16.16 -9.59 1.66
C ALA A 66 15.15 -9.55 2.82
N HIS A 67 14.47 -8.42 3.03
CA HIS A 67 13.65 -8.18 4.22
C HIS A 67 12.50 -7.19 4.00
N LEU A 68 11.71 -7.34 2.92
CA LEU A 68 10.49 -6.56 2.72
C LEU A 68 9.58 -6.65 3.95
N MET A 69 9.31 -5.50 4.57
CA MET A 69 8.48 -5.38 5.77
C MET A 69 7.22 -4.58 5.49
N SER A 70 6.26 -4.69 6.42
CA SER A 70 5.07 -3.86 6.38
C SER A 70 5.45 -2.39 6.55
N PRO A 71 4.87 -1.46 5.77
CA PRO A 71 5.16 -0.04 5.92
C PRO A 71 4.68 0.52 7.28
N PHE A 72 3.81 -0.20 8.01
CA PHE A 72 3.33 0.23 9.33
C PHE A 72 4.44 0.22 10.40
N ALA A 73 5.52 -0.54 10.20
CA ALA A 73 6.69 -0.48 11.06
C ALA A 73 7.59 0.73 10.76
N GLY A 74 7.45 1.36 9.58
CA GLY A 74 8.17 2.59 9.22
C GLY A 74 9.66 2.44 8.88
N GLU A 75 10.25 1.26 9.03
CA GLU A 75 11.72 1.08 8.95
C GLU A 75 12.25 0.54 7.61
N GLY A 76 11.41 0.35 6.59
CA GLY A 76 11.80 -0.29 5.33
C GLY A 76 13.00 0.37 4.63
N VAL A 77 13.03 1.71 4.58
CA VAL A 77 14.11 2.46 3.91
C VAL A 77 15.39 2.52 4.76
N ASN A 78 15.28 2.53 6.10
CA ASN A 78 16.43 2.64 6.98
C ASN A 78 17.20 1.32 7.14
N LEU A 79 16.53 0.19 6.87
CA LEU A 79 17.09 -1.15 6.97
C LEU A 79 17.69 -1.66 5.65
N ALA A 80 17.64 -0.86 4.57
CA ALA A 80 18.12 -1.23 3.24
C ALA A 80 19.64 -1.16 3.07
#